data_AF-A0A6I5HYE4-F1
#
_entry.id   AF-A0A6I5HYE4-F1
#
_cell.length_a   1.000
_cell.length_b   1.000
_cell.length_c   1.000
_cell.angle_alpha   90.00
_cell.angle_beta   90.00
_cell.angle_gamma   90.00
#
_symmetry.space_group_name_H-M   'P 1'
#
loop_
_entity.id
_entity.type
_entity.pdbx_description
1 polymer ?
#
loop_
_entity_poly.entity_id
_entity_poly.type
_entity_poly.pdbx_seq_one_letter_code
_entity_poly.pdbx_strand_id
1 'polypeptide(L)'
;MTIPLIAPDTFVTYARGLDLPTLSAICAEVGLPARAEGEADGWVWVTHDAGTSTGGKVADQAGHVTGFRYEDRLGSPNPVETVFLASTPACECPHGQNYMVPHCDAHPFHFIHSRRGFSQTYFNMGRRRESRRHGDLLVRELLAAGIVGRETPRYAAEPGFNDDGAVTLRIIADRFGLPATG
;
A
#
# COMPACT_ATOMS: atom_id res chain seq x y z
N MET A 1 -1.55 -6.34 -24.07
CA MET A 1 -1.66 -5.25 -23.07
C MET A 1 -1.50 -5.89 -21.71
N THR A 2 -0.46 -5.52 -20.97
CA THR A 2 -0.23 -6.01 -19.61
C THR A 2 -1.25 -5.37 -18.69
N ILE A 3 -2.00 -6.17 -17.93
CA ILE A 3 -2.95 -5.66 -16.93
C ILE A 3 -2.15 -4.83 -15.90
N PRO A 4 -2.53 -3.57 -15.62
CA PRO A 4 -1.85 -2.78 -14.60
C PRO A 4 -2.02 -3.45 -13.24
N LEU A 5 -0.99 -3.39 -12.39
CA LEU A 5 -1.09 -4.00 -11.05
C LEU A 5 -2.27 -3.41 -10.26
N ILE A 6 -2.52 -2.11 -10.44
CA ILE A 6 -3.62 -1.36 -9.86
C ILE A 6 -4.08 -0.32 -10.90
N ALA A 7 -5.40 -0.16 -11.08
CA ALA A 7 -5.94 0.90 -11.92
C ALA A 7 -5.58 2.30 -11.37
N PRO A 8 -5.47 3.35 -12.20
CA PRO A 8 -5.29 4.72 -11.70
C PRO A 8 -6.40 5.13 -10.71
N ASP A 9 -6.09 6.10 -9.83
CA ASP A 9 -7.04 6.68 -8.86
C ASP A 9 -7.79 5.63 -8.01
N THR A 10 -7.06 4.61 -7.59
CA THR A 10 -7.59 3.45 -6.86
C THR A 10 -6.78 3.21 -5.60
N PHE A 11 -7.48 2.90 -4.51
CA PHE A 11 -6.91 2.32 -3.30
C PHE A 11 -7.15 0.81 -3.30
N VAL A 12 -6.16 0.03 -2.89
CA VAL A 12 -6.28 -1.42 -2.80
C VAL A 12 -5.78 -1.90 -1.45
N THR A 13 -6.56 -2.76 -0.82
CA THR A 13 -6.14 -3.51 0.37
C THR A 13 -6.04 -4.98 -0.01
N TYR A 14 -4.82 -5.50 -0.02
CA TYR A 14 -4.57 -6.95 -0.06
C TYR A 14 -4.50 -7.45 1.38
N ALA A 15 -5.18 -8.56 1.68
CA ALA A 15 -5.12 -9.23 2.96
C ALA A 15 -4.80 -10.72 2.77
N ARG A 16 -3.96 -11.26 3.64
CA ARG A 16 -3.65 -12.70 3.72
C ARG A 16 -3.98 -13.19 5.12
N GLY A 17 -4.45 -14.44 5.22
CA GLY A 17 -4.95 -15.01 6.48
C GLY A 17 -6.41 -14.67 6.77
N LEU A 18 -7.13 -14.19 5.75
CA LEU A 18 -8.55 -13.84 5.80
C LEU A 18 -9.24 -14.26 4.50
N ASP A 19 -10.51 -14.69 4.58
CA ASP A 19 -11.32 -14.97 3.39
C ASP A 19 -11.96 -13.69 2.81
N LEU A 20 -12.30 -13.75 1.51
CA LEU A 20 -12.84 -12.60 0.79
C LEU A 20 -14.17 -12.11 1.37
N PRO A 21 -15.17 -12.98 1.67
CA PRO A 21 -16.43 -12.52 2.27
C PRO A 21 -16.24 -11.76 3.57
N THR A 22 -15.27 -12.18 4.40
CA THR A 22 -14.98 -11.51 5.67
C THR A 22 -14.33 -10.16 5.46
N LEU A 23 -13.35 -10.04 4.54
CA LEU A 23 -12.74 -8.75 4.23
C LEU A 23 -13.79 -7.76 3.73
N SER A 24 -14.63 -8.17 2.78
CA SER A 24 -15.65 -7.33 2.18
C SER A 24 -16.71 -6.90 3.20
N ALA A 25 -17.14 -7.82 4.08
CA ALA A 25 -18.07 -7.49 5.17
C ALA A 25 -17.47 -6.47 6.14
N ILE A 26 -16.21 -6.66 6.57
CA ILE A 26 -15.51 -5.73 7.46
C ILE A 26 -15.42 -4.33 6.85
N CYS A 27 -15.10 -4.22 5.56
CA CYS A 27 -15.05 -2.93 4.87
C CYS A 27 -16.45 -2.30 4.73
N ALA A 28 -17.48 -3.09 4.40
CA ALA A 28 -18.85 -2.59 4.29
C ALA A 28 -19.41 -2.08 5.63
N GLU A 29 -19.13 -2.76 6.75
CA GLU A 29 -19.55 -2.39 8.11
C GLU A 29 -19.08 -0.97 8.51
N VAL A 30 -17.94 -0.51 8.00
CA VAL A 30 -17.39 0.83 8.25
C VAL A 30 -17.73 1.84 7.15
N GLY A 31 -18.65 1.51 6.24
CA GLY A 31 -19.05 2.35 5.13
C GLY A 31 -17.94 2.54 4.09
N LEU A 32 -17.20 1.46 3.79
CA LEU A 32 -16.22 1.37 2.71
C LEU A 32 -16.54 0.16 1.81
N PRO A 33 -17.73 0.09 1.16
CA PRO A 33 -18.03 -1.02 0.26
C PRO A 33 -17.00 -1.09 -0.87
N ALA A 34 -16.56 -2.30 -1.21
CA ALA A 34 -15.59 -2.52 -2.27
C ALA A 34 -16.19 -2.13 -3.64
N ARG A 35 -15.38 -1.49 -4.49
CA ARG A 35 -15.69 -1.27 -5.91
C ARG A 35 -15.52 -2.56 -6.71
N ALA A 36 -14.43 -3.26 -6.46
CA ALA A 36 -14.12 -4.58 -6.99
C ALA A 36 -13.35 -5.37 -5.94
N GLU A 37 -13.46 -6.69 -6.00
CA GLU A 37 -12.89 -7.61 -5.04
C GLU A 37 -12.48 -8.92 -5.72
N GLY A 38 -11.55 -9.66 -5.11
CA GLY A 38 -11.11 -10.94 -5.66
C GLY A 38 -10.13 -11.68 -4.76
N GLU A 39 -9.74 -12.87 -5.22
CA GLU A 39 -8.81 -13.76 -4.52
C GLU A 39 -7.85 -14.41 -5.52
N ALA A 40 -6.55 -14.33 -5.23
CA ALA A 40 -5.49 -14.98 -6.00
C ALA A 40 -4.20 -15.05 -5.18
N ASP A 41 -3.37 -16.07 -5.41
CA ASP A 41 -2.02 -16.20 -4.82
C ASP A 41 -1.97 -16.11 -3.28
N GLY A 42 -3.04 -16.61 -2.62
CA GLY A 42 -3.19 -16.56 -1.17
C GLY A 42 -3.47 -15.16 -0.62
N TRP A 43 -3.82 -14.21 -1.49
CA TRP A 43 -4.32 -12.88 -1.14
C TRP A 43 -5.79 -12.77 -1.51
N VAL A 44 -6.57 -12.21 -0.60
CA VAL A 44 -7.86 -11.60 -0.93
C VAL A 44 -7.65 -10.10 -1.06
N TRP A 45 -8.41 -9.44 -1.92
CA TRP A 45 -8.25 -8.00 -2.12
C TRP A 45 -9.59 -7.32 -2.35
N VAL A 46 -9.63 -6.05 -1.96
CA VAL A 46 -10.72 -5.12 -2.23
C VAL A 46 -10.14 -3.81 -2.75
N THR A 47 -10.86 -3.17 -3.66
CA THR A 47 -10.51 -1.87 -4.23
C THR A 47 -11.53 -0.81 -3.86
N HIS A 48 -11.09 0.44 -3.75
CA HIS A 48 -11.91 1.60 -3.50
C HIS A 48 -11.55 2.71 -4.48
N ASP A 49 -12.56 3.45 -4.93
CA ASP A 49 -12.39 4.57 -5.86
C ASP A 49 -11.94 5.83 -5.10
N ALA A 50 -10.82 6.44 -5.50
CA ALA A 50 -10.29 7.63 -4.85
C ALA A 50 -11.17 8.87 -4.99
N GLY A 51 -12.09 8.91 -5.97
CA GLY A 51 -13.07 9.98 -6.13
C GLY A 51 -14.25 9.90 -5.16
N THR A 52 -14.46 8.77 -4.49
CA THR A 52 -15.60 8.54 -3.57
C THR A 52 -15.20 8.12 -2.17
N SER A 53 -13.93 7.74 -1.97
CA SER A 53 -13.40 7.26 -0.70
C SER A 53 -12.23 8.12 -0.22
N THR A 54 -12.15 8.35 1.09
CA THR A 54 -11.03 9.03 1.73
C THR A 54 -9.89 8.04 1.93
N GLY A 55 -8.74 8.25 1.27
CA GLY A 55 -7.66 7.25 1.27
C GLY A 55 -7.10 6.93 2.66
N GLY A 56 -7.01 7.91 3.55
CA GLY A 56 -6.64 7.71 4.95
C GLY A 56 -7.58 6.77 5.67
N LYS A 57 -8.90 6.89 5.44
CA LYS A 57 -9.90 5.97 6.01
C LYS A 57 -9.71 4.53 5.50
N VAL A 58 -9.40 4.37 4.21
CA VAL A 58 -9.14 3.05 3.61
C VAL A 58 -7.85 2.45 4.18
N ALA A 59 -6.78 3.24 4.26
CA ALA A 59 -5.49 2.84 4.81
C ALA A 59 -5.58 2.47 6.30
N ASP A 60 -6.29 3.26 7.10
CA ASP A 60 -6.53 2.96 8.51
C ASP A 60 -7.30 1.64 8.67
N GLN A 61 -8.33 1.42 7.85
CA GLN A 61 -9.07 0.17 7.88
C GLN A 61 -8.21 -1.04 7.50
N ALA A 62 -7.32 -0.89 6.52
CA ALA A 62 -6.33 -1.91 6.17
C ALA A 62 -5.36 -2.22 7.31
N GLY A 63 -5.02 -1.24 8.15
CA GLY A 63 -4.25 -1.46 9.38
C GLY A 63 -5.08 -2.15 10.46
N HIS A 64 -6.28 -1.65 10.72
CA HIS A 64 -7.16 -2.13 11.79
C HIS A 64 -7.49 -3.61 11.69
N VAL A 65 -7.73 -4.15 10.48
CA VAL A 65 -8.07 -5.56 10.28
C VAL A 65 -6.99 -6.52 10.81
N THR A 66 -5.74 -6.06 10.89
CA THR A 66 -4.62 -6.86 11.41
C THR A 66 -4.49 -6.83 12.94
N GLY A 67 -5.25 -5.98 13.62
CA GLY A 67 -5.07 -5.67 15.03
C GLY A 67 -6.01 -6.39 15.99
N PHE A 68 -5.83 -6.09 17.28
CA PHE A 68 -6.59 -6.69 18.40
C PHE A 68 -8.11 -6.56 18.26
N ARG A 69 -8.59 -5.50 17.60
CA ARG A 69 -10.02 -5.26 17.38
C ARG A 69 -10.74 -6.42 16.70
N TYR A 70 -10.01 -7.22 15.92
CA TYR A 70 -10.57 -8.34 15.18
C TYR A 70 -10.11 -9.71 15.70
N GLU A 71 -9.38 -9.79 16.82
CA GLU A 71 -8.91 -11.08 17.36
C GLU A 71 -10.07 -12.00 17.76
N ASP A 72 -11.16 -11.46 18.31
CA ASP A 72 -12.35 -12.25 18.64
C ASP A 72 -13.00 -12.89 17.40
N ARG A 73 -12.87 -12.25 16.23
CA ARG A 73 -13.43 -12.70 14.95
C ARG A 73 -12.46 -13.59 14.17
N LEU A 74 -11.15 -13.32 14.26
CA LEU A 74 -10.11 -13.87 13.37
C LEU A 74 -9.11 -14.78 14.07
N GLY A 75 -9.18 -14.89 15.39
CA GLY A 75 -8.27 -15.68 16.23
C GLY A 75 -7.14 -14.85 16.84
N SER A 76 -6.52 -15.43 17.89
CA SER A 76 -5.37 -14.84 18.59
C SER A 76 -4.17 -15.80 18.58
N PRO A 77 -2.96 -15.34 18.18
CA PRO A 77 -2.70 -14.01 17.64
C PRO A 77 -3.38 -13.82 16.28
N ASN A 78 -3.83 -12.59 15.97
CA ASN A 78 -4.45 -12.29 14.68
C ASN A 78 -3.52 -12.73 13.53
N PRO A 79 -3.94 -13.66 12.66
CA PRO A 79 -3.07 -14.20 11.60
C PRO A 79 -2.93 -13.23 10.42
N VAL A 80 -3.75 -12.18 10.35
CA VAL A 80 -3.88 -11.33 9.18
C VAL A 80 -2.67 -10.41 8.99
N GLU A 81 -2.18 -10.40 7.76
CA GLU A 81 -1.28 -9.37 7.23
C GLU A 81 -1.96 -8.61 6.10
N THR A 82 -1.64 -7.33 5.95
CA THR A 82 -2.16 -6.51 4.86
C THR A 82 -1.07 -5.74 4.14
N VAL A 83 -1.29 -5.56 2.84
CA VAL A 83 -0.57 -4.59 2.00
C VAL A 83 -1.61 -3.62 1.45
N PHE A 84 -1.47 -2.35 1.82
CA PHE A 84 -2.24 -1.25 1.24
C PHE A 84 -1.41 -0.58 0.14
N LEU A 85 -2.05 -0.30 -0.98
CA LEU A 85 -1.48 0.44 -2.10
C LEU A 85 -2.43 1.55 -2.57
N ALA A 86 -1.86 2.70 -2.90
CA ALA A 86 -2.57 3.80 -3.56
C ALA A 86 -1.92 4.12 -4.91
N SER A 87 -2.72 4.17 -5.98
CA SER A 87 -2.29 4.61 -7.31
C SER A 87 -2.60 6.09 -7.58
N THR A 88 -3.11 6.81 -6.58
CA THR A 88 -3.32 8.26 -6.65
C THR A 88 -1.99 9.01 -6.80
N PRO A 89 -2.00 10.22 -7.39
CA PRO A 89 -0.84 11.09 -7.37
C PRO A 89 -0.35 11.39 -5.93
N ALA A 90 0.95 11.63 -5.78
CA ALA A 90 1.50 12.02 -4.49
C ALA A 90 0.93 13.38 -4.03
N CYS A 91 0.61 13.51 -2.73
CA CYS A 91 0.11 14.75 -2.11
C CYS A 91 1.03 15.94 -2.46
N GLU A 92 0.46 17.02 -2.98
CA GLU A 92 1.17 18.29 -3.14
C GLU A 92 1.16 19.16 -1.87
N CYS A 93 0.55 18.64 -0.80
CA CYS A 93 0.35 19.27 0.48
C CYS A 93 1.69 19.75 1.08
N PRO A 94 1.79 20.94 1.70
CA PRO A 94 3.06 21.48 2.22
C PRO A 94 3.78 20.55 3.21
N HIS A 95 3.02 19.77 3.99
CA HIS A 95 3.53 18.76 4.91
C HIS A 95 3.87 17.41 4.22
N GLY A 96 3.39 17.26 2.98
CA GLY A 96 3.49 16.12 2.05
C GLY A 96 4.89 15.72 1.60
N GLN A 97 5.75 16.72 1.47
CA GLN A 97 6.96 16.57 0.67
C GLN A 97 8.18 16.11 1.48
N ASN A 98 8.14 16.29 2.81
CA ASN A 98 9.37 16.28 3.62
C ASN A 98 9.36 15.34 4.84
N TYR A 99 8.23 14.73 5.21
CA TYR A 99 8.08 14.03 6.50
C TYR A 99 7.53 12.60 6.38
N MET A 100 7.88 11.76 7.35
CA MET A 100 7.37 10.39 7.50
C MET A 100 6.05 10.37 8.30
N VAL A 101 5.08 11.21 7.94
CA VAL A 101 3.76 11.28 8.60
C VAL A 101 2.67 11.30 7.52
N PRO A 102 1.52 10.61 7.68
CA PRO A 102 0.40 10.72 6.76
C PRO A 102 0.01 12.18 6.54
N HIS A 103 -0.15 12.59 5.29
CA HIS A 103 -0.06 14.01 4.92
C HIS A 103 -1.39 14.75 4.97
N CYS A 104 -2.48 14.03 4.71
CA CYS A 104 -3.85 14.41 5.05
C CYS A 104 -4.75 13.18 4.87
N ASP A 105 -5.97 13.26 5.39
CA ASP A 105 -6.93 12.16 5.30
C ASP A 105 -7.23 11.76 3.85
N ALA A 106 -7.14 12.68 2.89
CA ALA A 106 -7.38 12.37 1.47
C ALA A 106 -6.24 11.58 0.82
N HIS A 107 -4.98 11.76 1.27
CA HIS A 107 -3.79 11.24 0.60
C HIS A 107 -2.93 10.43 1.59
N PRO A 108 -3.24 9.13 1.77
CA PRO A 108 -2.44 8.24 2.61
C PRO A 108 -1.06 7.99 1.98
N PHE A 109 -0.18 7.28 2.69
CA PHE A 109 1.03 6.75 2.07
C PHE A 109 0.67 5.83 0.90
N HIS A 110 1.44 5.90 -0.18
CA HIS A 110 1.20 5.03 -1.34
C HIS A 110 1.41 3.55 -1.03
N PHE A 111 2.24 3.21 -0.05
CA PHE A 111 2.47 1.84 0.40
C PHE A 111 2.46 1.77 1.92
N ILE A 112 1.72 0.81 2.46
CA ILE A 112 1.72 0.45 3.88
C ILE A 112 1.64 -1.07 3.99
N HIS A 113 2.59 -1.68 4.70
CA HIS A 113 2.51 -3.08 5.12
C HIS A 113 2.21 -3.14 6.61
N SER A 114 1.16 -3.86 6.99
CA SER A 114 0.68 -3.97 8.36
C SER A 114 0.52 -5.42 8.80
N ARG A 115 0.85 -5.68 10.06
CA ARG A 115 0.67 -6.99 10.70
C ARG A 115 0.53 -6.83 12.20
N ARG A 116 -0.35 -7.62 12.84
CA ARG A 116 -0.59 -7.58 14.30
C ARG A 116 -0.98 -6.19 14.83
N GLY A 117 -1.70 -5.40 14.03
CA GLY A 117 -2.18 -4.07 14.41
C GLY A 117 -1.15 -2.96 14.27
N PHE A 118 0.01 -3.23 13.66
CA PHE A 118 1.06 -2.23 13.46
C PHE A 118 1.45 -2.13 11.99
N SER A 119 1.56 -0.90 11.51
CA SER A 119 2.21 -0.58 10.23
C SER A 119 3.72 -0.77 10.39
N GLN A 120 4.27 -1.82 9.76
CA GLN A 120 5.68 -2.19 9.89
C GLN A 120 6.58 -1.43 8.90
N THR A 121 6.07 -1.12 7.71
CA THR A 121 6.82 -0.40 6.68
C THR A 121 5.85 0.42 5.86
N TYR A 122 6.19 1.70 5.62
CA TYR A 122 5.37 2.59 4.80
C TYR A 122 6.20 3.72 4.21
N PHE A 123 5.80 4.17 3.02
CA PHE A 123 6.41 5.29 2.29
C PHE A 123 5.58 5.70 1.08
N ASN A 124 5.91 6.87 0.52
CA ASN A 124 5.43 7.30 -0.79
C ASN A 124 6.38 6.86 -1.90
N MET A 125 5.82 6.61 -3.08
CA MET A 125 6.56 6.13 -4.24
C MET A 125 6.89 7.27 -5.22
N GLY A 126 8.01 7.11 -5.91
CA GLY A 126 8.49 7.96 -6.98
C GLY A 126 9.16 9.27 -6.54
N ARG A 127 9.97 9.84 -7.44
CA ARG A 127 10.76 11.07 -7.20
C ARG A 127 11.60 11.01 -5.91
N ARG A 128 12.23 9.86 -5.65
CA ARG A 128 13.07 9.58 -4.46
C ARG A 128 12.35 9.61 -3.11
N ARG A 129 11.02 9.63 -3.07
CA ARG A 129 10.26 9.66 -1.80
C ARG A 129 10.45 8.40 -0.95
N GLU A 130 10.86 7.28 -1.54
CA GLU A 130 11.21 6.03 -0.84
C GLU A 130 12.36 6.20 0.15
N SER A 131 13.17 7.25 -0.01
CA SER A 131 14.21 7.60 0.97
C SER A 131 13.63 8.13 2.29
N ARG A 132 12.36 8.58 2.29
CA ARG A 132 11.58 9.04 3.45
C ARG A 132 10.62 7.93 3.88
N ARG A 133 11.18 6.84 4.43
CA ARG A 133 10.43 5.64 4.78
C ARG A 133 10.50 5.30 6.26
N HIS A 134 9.47 4.64 6.74
CA HIS A 134 9.54 3.87 7.98
C HIS A 134 9.76 2.38 7.67
N GLY A 135 10.50 1.69 8.53
CA GLY A 135 10.82 0.27 8.39
C GLY A 135 11.92 -0.03 7.35
N ASP A 136 12.30 -1.31 7.29
CA ASP A 136 13.42 -1.81 6.49
C ASP A 136 13.07 -2.98 5.57
N LEU A 137 11.79 -3.41 5.54
CA LEU A 137 11.34 -4.62 4.83
C LEU A 137 11.77 -4.72 3.35
N LEU A 138 11.89 -3.58 2.67
CA LEU A 138 12.24 -3.47 1.24
C LEU A 138 13.61 -2.82 1.02
N VAL A 139 14.38 -2.55 2.06
CA VAL A 139 15.59 -1.72 1.93
C VAL A 139 16.62 -2.36 1.00
N ARG A 140 16.75 -3.69 1.02
CA ARG A 140 17.73 -4.41 0.21
C ARG A 140 17.37 -4.31 -1.27
N GLU A 141 16.12 -4.53 -1.61
CA GLU A 141 15.60 -4.48 -2.97
C GLU A 141 15.66 -3.04 -3.53
N LEU A 142 15.28 -2.05 -2.71
CA LEU A 142 15.36 -0.63 -3.08
C LEU A 142 16.80 -0.16 -3.28
N LEU A 143 17.75 -0.63 -2.46
CA LEU A 143 19.19 -0.36 -2.63
C LEU A 143 19.71 -1.01 -3.91
N ALA A 144 19.38 -2.28 -4.15
CA ALA A 144 19.79 -3.00 -5.36
C ALA A 144 19.26 -2.33 -6.64
N ALA A 145 18.05 -1.77 -6.59
CA ALA A 145 17.46 -1.02 -7.69
C ALA A 145 18.03 0.40 -7.87
N GLY A 146 18.86 0.88 -6.94
CA GLY A 146 19.41 2.24 -6.94
C GLY A 146 18.37 3.33 -6.62
N ILE A 147 17.25 2.96 -5.98
CA ILE A 147 16.15 3.87 -5.64
C ILE A 147 16.44 4.64 -4.35
N VAL A 148 17.06 3.97 -3.38
CA VAL A 148 17.52 4.56 -2.10
C VAL A 148 19.02 4.33 -1.94
N GLY A 149 19.66 5.04 -1.01
CA GLY A 149 21.08 4.90 -0.69
C GLY A 149 21.77 6.24 -0.48
N ARG A 150 23.03 6.21 -0.04
CA ARG A 150 23.86 7.42 0.11
C ARG A 150 24.06 8.11 -1.24
N GLU A 151 24.25 7.30 -2.28
CA GLU A 151 24.33 7.73 -3.66
C GLU A 151 23.24 7.01 -4.44
N THR A 152 22.47 7.77 -5.23
CA THR A 152 21.42 7.23 -6.12
C THR A 152 21.78 7.58 -7.57
N PRO A 153 22.89 7.03 -8.10
CA PRO A 153 23.48 7.46 -9.37
C PRO A 153 22.55 7.25 -10.57
N ARG A 154 21.62 6.27 -10.49
CA ARG A 154 20.66 6.01 -11.56
C ARG A 154 19.76 7.19 -11.85
N TYR A 155 19.28 7.91 -10.83
CA TYR A 155 18.51 9.13 -11.05
C TYR A 155 19.31 10.26 -11.72
N ALA A 156 20.64 10.24 -11.63
CA ALA A 156 21.48 11.20 -12.34
C ALA A 156 21.78 10.76 -13.79
N ALA A 157 21.91 9.45 -14.02
CA ALA A 157 22.21 8.87 -15.33
C ALA A 157 20.96 8.68 -16.22
N GLU A 158 19.80 8.47 -15.62
CA GLU A 158 18.54 8.14 -16.28
C GLU A 158 17.47 9.19 -15.90
N PRO A 159 17.32 10.29 -16.68
CA PRO A 159 16.27 11.28 -16.44
C PRO A 159 14.88 10.63 -16.45
N GLY A 160 14.07 10.96 -15.44
CA GLY A 160 12.72 10.39 -15.28
C GLY A 160 12.68 9.00 -14.66
N PHE A 161 13.82 8.42 -14.27
CA PHE A 161 13.87 7.12 -13.61
C PHE A 161 12.97 7.10 -12.37
N ASN A 162 11.97 6.19 -12.37
CA ASN A 162 11.05 5.96 -11.27
C ASN A 162 10.33 7.23 -10.78
N ASP A 163 10.05 8.20 -11.65
CA ASP A 163 9.31 9.42 -11.27
C ASP A 163 7.86 9.11 -10.86
N ASP A 164 7.25 8.12 -11.49
CA ASP A 164 5.91 7.60 -11.23
C ASP A 164 5.89 6.51 -10.15
N GLY A 165 7.05 6.05 -9.67
CA GLY A 165 7.15 4.97 -8.70
C GLY A 165 6.93 3.57 -9.28
N ALA A 166 6.87 3.39 -10.61
CA ALA A 166 6.53 2.11 -11.23
C ALA A 166 7.55 0.99 -10.91
N VAL A 167 8.83 1.33 -10.78
CA VAL A 167 9.89 0.36 -10.41
C VAL A 167 9.70 -0.06 -8.95
N THR A 168 9.42 0.90 -8.07
CA THR A 168 9.10 0.63 -6.66
C THR A 168 7.86 -0.26 -6.52
N LEU A 169 6.80 0.02 -7.27
CA LEU A 169 5.57 -0.76 -7.26
C LEU A 169 5.83 -2.21 -7.71
N ARG A 170 6.66 -2.41 -8.74
CA ARG A 170 7.07 -3.76 -9.17
C ARG A 170 7.81 -4.52 -8.06
N ILE A 171 8.75 -3.87 -7.39
CA ILE A 171 9.49 -4.47 -6.26
C ILE A 171 8.52 -4.90 -5.14
N ILE A 172 7.53 -4.07 -4.82
CA ILE A 172 6.51 -4.41 -3.82
C ILE A 172 5.71 -5.63 -4.29
N ALA A 173 5.19 -5.59 -5.52
CA ALA A 173 4.41 -6.69 -6.08
C ALA A 173 5.18 -8.01 -6.04
N ASP A 174 6.45 -7.99 -6.47
CA ASP A 174 7.31 -9.17 -6.50
C ASP A 174 7.65 -9.66 -5.08
N ARG A 175 7.88 -8.75 -4.12
CA ARG A 175 8.20 -9.10 -2.72
C ARG A 175 7.08 -9.89 -2.05
N PHE A 176 5.83 -9.51 -2.31
CA PHE A 176 4.65 -10.07 -1.65
C PHE A 176 3.89 -11.08 -2.51
N GLY A 177 4.20 -11.18 -3.81
CA GLY A 177 3.44 -11.95 -4.78
C GLY A 177 2.03 -11.40 -4.95
N LEU A 178 1.89 -10.08 -5.14
CA LEU A 178 0.57 -9.44 -5.25
C LEU A 178 -0.05 -9.71 -6.63
N PRO A 179 -1.32 -10.16 -6.70
CA PRO A 179 -2.02 -10.28 -7.96
C PRO A 179 -2.33 -8.89 -8.55
N ALA A 180 -2.48 -8.81 -9.87
CA ALA A 180 -2.96 -7.60 -10.53
C ALA A 180 -4.47 -7.40 -10.28
N THR A 181 -4.86 -6.15 -10.06
CA THR A 181 -6.24 -5.77 -9.69
C THR A 181 -6.81 -4.65 -10.55
N GLY A 182 -6.05 -4.18 -11.55
CA GLY A 182 -6.47 -3.14 -12.50
C GLY A 182 -7.03 -3.65 -13.82
#